data_AF-A0A8J3XME2-F1
#
_entry.id   AF-A0A8J3XME2-F1
#
_cell.length_a   1.000
_cell.length_b   1.000
_cell.length_c   1.000
_cell.angle_alpha   90.00
_cell.angle_beta   90.00
_cell.angle_gamma   90.00
#
_symmetry.space_group_name_H-M   'P 1'
#
loop_
_entity.id
_entity.type
_entity.pdbx_description
1 polymer ?
#
loop_
_entity_poly.entity_id
_entity_poly.type
_entity_poly.pdbx_seq_one_letter_code
_entity_poly.pdbx_strand_id
1 'polypeptide(L)'
;MIANVHPSSSELLAAQHDPDCVTAAPTLEHLEECLACRVRLARIRRASGPDPASANSLQRIIEASTPLPEALAAIALEGKVGEPQPNEIWRIGRSEALLVWVRRVFEDGIADVIPLVLDVELADQESVVLSADATPLATETAAMVSLRTHVHTGAFLNRVAILDIGEDVTEVMTAMRESRRPSKVRVGPPIDDDDDQRLEYRQALRDLLAELAPSAWLDTQDGIGADTKQSTSEPTANSSPDGLDQIKADLGERLRGAQICDLHPHRVTVDEQVQATSLLKVVYLDTAVLVAALSGGSLTAFPEIRVVAAACQQLTLIEKDADAVAMAIPHDDWPTLLFTTAHMRSALVLPGGAQTGPTVTLEGLGLVDTLCKHLEGAMPAWEVTERASGRIARAGLHQIAARHASMSIAQITAEAKRAHQIAKRTAWGSLPDKLDERVARFVVAVANQEAIDDALAELALETRND
;
A
#
# COMPACT_ATOMS: atom_id res chain seq x y z
N MET A 1 31.54 -30.70 16.53
CA MET A 1 30.75 -29.47 16.64
C MET A 1 31.36 -28.44 15.70
N ILE A 2 30.88 -28.38 14.45
CA ILE A 2 31.25 -27.31 13.53
C ILE A 2 30.26 -26.19 13.83
N ALA A 3 30.75 -24.98 14.13
CA ALA A 3 29.88 -23.83 14.37
C ALA A 3 28.98 -23.64 13.14
N ASN A 4 27.68 -23.42 13.36
CA ASN A 4 26.73 -23.04 12.32
C ASN A 4 27.10 -21.64 11.81
N VAL A 5 28.09 -21.57 10.92
CA VAL A 5 28.48 -20.32 10.27
C VAL A 5 27.45 -20.06 9.17
N HIS A 6 26.60 -19.05 9.40
CA HIS A 6 25.64 -18.60 8.40
C HIS A 6 26.34 -17.82 7.27
N PRO A 7 25.92 -17.99 6.01
CA PRO A 7 26.36 -17.15 4.91
C PRO A 7 26.13 -15.66 5.21
N SER A 8 27.11 -14.84 4.86
CA SER A 8 27.05 -13.38 4.91
C SER A 8 26.00 -12.84 3.92
N SER A 9 25.53 -11.60 4.14
CA SER A 9 24.60 -10.97 3.20
C SER A 9 25.17 -10.86 1.78
N SER A 10 26.49 -10.68 1.64
CA SER A 10 27.18 -10.64 0.35
C SER A 10 27.19 -12.00 -0.35
N GLU A 11 27.38 -13.11 0.38
CA GLU A 11 27.32 -14.46 -0.19
C GLU A 11 25.90 -14.83 -0.61
N LEU A 12 24.89 -14.41 0.16
CA LEU A 12 23.48 -14.58 -0.18
C LEU A 12 23.10 -13.77 -1.44
N LEU A 13 23.60 -12.54 -1.56
CA LEU A 13 23.37 -11.68 -2.72
C LEU A 13 24.11 -12.20 -3.97
N ALA A 14 25.33 -12.70 -3.81
CA ALA A 14 26.09 -13.31 -4.90
C ALA A 14 25.40 -14.60 -5.41
N ALA A 15 24.95 -15.47 -4.50
CA ALA A 15 24.19 -16.66 -4.86
C ALA A 15 22.83 -16.35 -5.51
N GLN A 16 22.27 -15.15 -5.26
CA GLN A 16 21.06 -14.67 -5.94
C GLN A 16 21.34 -14.24 -7.39
N HIS A 17 22.42 -13.49 -7.63
CA HIS A 17 22.72 -12.94 -8.96
C HIS A 17 23.37 -13.96 -9.90
N ASP A 18 24.11 -14.94 -9.36
CA ASP A 18 24.80 -15.96 -10.14
C ASP A 18 24.69 -17.34 -9.47
N PRO A 19 23.51 -18.00 -9.57
CA PRO A 19 23.26 -19.27 -8.89
C PRO A 19 24.07 -20.44 -9.47
N ASP A 20 24.58 -20.30 -10.71
CA ASP A 20 25.38 -21.32 -11.39
C ASP A 20 26.88 -21.21 -11.06
N CYS A 21 27.28 -20.17 -10.32
CA CYS A 21 28.66 -20.00 -9.89
C CYS A 21 29.06 -21.09 -8.88
N VAL A 22 30.27 -21.62 -9.02
CA VAL A 22 30.83 -22.69 -8.17
C VAL A 22 30.83 -22.29 -6.69
N THR A 23 30.89 -20.98 -6.37
CA THR A 23 30.84 -20.47 -4.99
C THR A 23 29.42 -20.34 -4.42
N ALA A 24 28.37 -20.45 -5.24
CA ALA A 24 26.98 -20.32 -4.82
C ALA A 24 26.40 -21.64 -4.28
N ALA A 25 26.88 -22.79 -4.76
CA ALA A 25 26.40 -24.12 -4.37
C ALA A 25 26.31 -24.37 -2.85
N PRO A 26 27.36 -24.13 -2.03
CA PRO A 26 27.27 -24.35 -0.59
C PRO A 26 26.31 -23.37 0.12
N THR A 27 26.16 -22.15 -0.42
CA THR A 27 25.20 -21.16 0.09
C THR A 27 23.77 -21.57 -0.21
N LEU A 28 23.52 -22.13 -1.39
CA LEU A 28 22.20 -22.65 -1.80
C LEU A 28 21.83 -23.91 -1.00
N GLU A 29 22.76 -24.83 -0.79
CA GLU A 29 22.56 -26.01 0.08
C GLU A 29 22.23 -25.59 1.52
N HIS A 30 22.97 -24.62 2.09
CA HIS A 30 22.65 -24.07 3.41
C HIS A 30 21.27 -23.40 3.48
N LEU A 31 20.81 -22.78 2.39
CA LEU A 31 19.49 -22.15 2.32
C LEU A 31 18.35 -23.17 2.34
N GLU A 32 18.55 -24.40 1.89
CA GLU A 32 17.53 -25.45 1.99
C GLU A 32 17.27 -25.84 3.45
N GLU A 33 18.31 -25.86 4.27
CA GLU A 33 18.26 -26.29 5.67
C GLU A 33 18.04 -25.15 6.67
N CYS A 34 18.44 -23.91 6.34
CA CYS A 34 18.42 -22.79 7.27
C CYS A 34 17.33 -21.75 6.97
N LEU A 35 16.22 -21.82 7.73
CA LEU A 35 15.12 -20.85 7.65
C LEU A 35 15.58 -19.39 7.83
N ALA A 36 16.52 -19.13 8.75
CA ALA A 36 17.01 -17.77 9.01
C ALA A 36 17.68 -17.14 7.78
N CYS A 37 18.48 -17.93 7.06
CA CYS A 37 19.13 -17.49 5.82
C CYS A 37 18.12 -17.31 4.68
N ARG A 38 17.05 -18.12 4.60
CA ARG A 38 15.96 -17.92 3.63
C ARG A 38 15.20 -16.61 3.86
N VAL A 39 14.88 -16.33 5.12
CA VAL A 39 14.22 -15.07 5.49
C VAL A 39 15.12 -13.87 5.18
N ARG A 40 16.42 -13.98 5.46
CA ARG A 40 17.40 -12.95 5.14
C ARG A 40 17.53 -12.73 3.63
N LEU A 41 17.58 -13.81 2.84
CA LEU A 41 17.57 -13.73 1.37
C LEU A 41 16.29 -13.11 0.82
N ALA A 42 15.12 -13.46 1.37
CA ALA A 42 13.84 -12.86 0.97
C ALA A 42 13.80 -11.34 1.25
N ARG A 43 14.42 -10.88 2.35
CA ARG A 43 14.58 -9.45 2.65
C ARG A 43 15.55 -8.76 1.69
N ILE A 44 16.67 -9.41 1.37
CA ILE A 44 17.62 -8.91 0.36
C ILE A 44 16.91 -8.75 -0.99
N ARG A 45 16.12 -9.74 -1.43
CA ARG A 45 15.31 -9.66 -2.65
C ARG A 45 14.33 -8.48 -2.66
N ARG A 46 13.71 -8.16 -1.53
CA ARG A 46 12.80 -7.01 -1.42
C ARG A 46 13.55 -5.68 -1.45
N ALA A 47 14.74 -5.63 -0.84
CA ALA A 47 15.56 -4.41 -0.76
C ALA A 47 16.29 -4.09 -2.08
N SER A 48 16.59 -5.08 -2.91
CA SER A 48 17.26 -4.90 -4.21
C SER A 48 16.34 -4.36 -5.32
N GLY A 49 15.06 -4.09 -5.02
CA GLY A 49 14.04 -3.75 -6.03
C GLY A 49 13.64 -4.97 -6.87
N PRO A 50 12.54 -4.88 -7.64
CA PRO A 50 12.20 -5.94 -8.59
C PRO A 50 13.29 -6.01 -9.66
N ASP A 51 14.06 -7.10 -9.67
CA ASP A 51 14.79 -7.49 -10.88
C ASP A 51 13.79 -7.50 -12.05
N PRO A 52 14.14 -6.98 -13.25
CA PRO A 52 13.31 -7.20 -14.42
C PRO A 52 13.11 -8.69 -14.53
N ALA A 53 11.85 -9.13 -14.43
CA ALA A 53 11.55 -10.53 -14.23
C ALA A 53 12.20 -11.34 -15.35
N SER A 54 13.23 -12.12 -15.01
CA SER A 54 13.85 -12.99 -16.00
C SER A 54 12.75 -13.89 -16.56
N ALA A 55 12.80 -14.21 -17.85
CA ALA A 55 11.82 -15.09 -18.48
C ALA A 55 11.64 -16.40 -17.66
N ASN A 56 12.71 -16.88 -17.03
CA ASN A 56 12.72 -18.06 -16.15
C ASN A 56 12.05 -17.86 -14.78
N SER A 57 11.94 -16.62 -14.29
CA SER A 57 11.25 -16.28 -13.03
C SER A 57 9.75 -16.15 -13.25
N LEU A 58 9.34 -15.51 -14.36
CA LEU A 58 7.93 -15.49 -14.79
C LEU A 58 7.43 -16.90 -15.07
N GLN A 59 8.23 -17.71 -15.78
CA GLN A 59 7.87 -19.08 -16.09
C GLN A 59 7.75 -19.96 -14.84
N ARG A 60 8.64 -19.81 -13.85
CA ARG A 60 8.53 -20.51 -12.55
C ARG A 60 7.33 -20.05 -11.71
N ILE A 61 6.95 -18.78 -11.76
CA ILE A 61 5.74 -18.28 -11.09
C ILE A 61 4.49 -18.80 -11.80
N ILE A 62 4.47 -18.82 -13.14
CA ILE A 62 3.39 -19.39 -13.94
C ILE A 62 3.26 -20.89 -13.70
N GLU A 63 4.37 -21.62 -13.58
CA GLU A 63 4.40 -23.06 -13.31
C GLU A 63 4.06 -23.43 -11.85
N ALA A 64 4.32 -22.53 -10.88
CA ALA A 64 4.05 -22.75 -9.46
C ALA A 64 2.70 -22.20 -8.98
N SER A 65 2.06 -21.33 -9.76
CA SER A 65 0.72 -20.81 -9.48
C SER A 65 -0.33 -21.81 -9.95
N THR A 66 -1.47 -21.88 -9.26
CA THR A 66 -2.68 -22.50 -9.83
C THR A 66 -2.86 -21.93 -11.23
N PRO A 67 -3.01 -22.75 -12.29
CA PRO A 67 -3.04 -22.21 -13.64
C PRO A 67 -4.15 -21.16 -13.72
N LEU A 68 -3.75 -19.90 -13.88
CA LEU A 68 -4.66 -18.86 -14.35
C LEU A 68 -5.28 -19.44 -15.62
N PRO A 69 -6.62 -19.35 -15.80
CA PRO A 69 -7.23 -19.70 -17.07
C PRO A 69 -6.40 -19.10 -18.20
N GLU A 70 -6.02 -19.88 -19.22
CA GLU A 70 -5.08 -19.45 -20.27
C GLU A 70 -5.40 -18.05 -20.84
N ALA A 71 -6.70 -17.71 -20.88
CA ALA A 71 -7.20 -16.38 -21.23
C ALA A 71 -6.61 -15.24 -20.36
N LEU A 72 -6.56 -15.39 -19.03
CA LEU A 72 -6.03 -14.37 -18.11
C LEU A 72 -4.51 -14.21 -18.19
N ALA A 73 -3.78 -15.29 -18.44
CA ALA A 73 -2.33 -15.25 -18.62
C ALA A 73 -1.91 -14.53 -19.91
N ALA A 74 -2.66 -14.73 -21.00
CA ALA A 74 -2.44 -14.04 -22.27
C ALA A 74 -2.68 -12.51 -22.16
N ILE A 75 -3.70 -12.10 -21.41
CA ILE A 75 -4.08 -10.69 -21.19
C ILE A 75 -3.03 -9.89 -20.41
N ALA A 76 -2.24 -10.55 -19.55
CA ALA A 76 -1.18 -9.90 -18.79
C ALA A 76 0.03 -9.51 -19.65
N LEU A 77 0.24 -10.17 -20.80
CA LEU A 77 1.46 -10.11 -21.61
C LEU A 77 1.35 -9.22 -22.87
N GLU A 78 0.14 -8.93 -23.35
CA GLU A 78 -0.05 -8.08 -24.54
C GLU A 78 0.01 -6.59 -24.17
N GLY A 79 0.77 -5.77 -24.93
CA GLY A 79 0.84 -4.31 -24.73
C GLY A 79 -0.45 -3.59 -25.15
N LYS A 80 -0.53 -2.27 -24.98
CA LYS A 80 -1.68 -1.41 -25.32
C LYS A 80 -2.31 -1.79 -26.68
N VAL A 81 -3.45 -2.50 -26.68
CA VAL A 81 -4.20 -2.84 -27.91
C VAL A 81 -5.45 -1.98 -28.00
N GLY A 82 -5.35 -0.85 -28.71
CA GLY A 82 -6.50 -0.04 -29.14
C GLY A 82 -6.94 1.06 -28.17
N GLU A 83 -7.94 1.82 -28.60
CA GLU A 83 -8.68 2.79 -27.78
C GLU A 83 -9.84 2.08 -27.07
N PRO A 84 -10.17 2.45 -25.82
CA PRO A 84 -11.27 1.82 -25.10
C PRO A 84 -12.59 1.99 -25.84
N GLN A 85 -13.40 0.94 -25.90
CA GLN A 85 -14.76 0.98 -26.43
C GLN A 85 -15.79 0.61 -25.37
N PRO A 86 -17.06 1.05 -25.51
CA PRO A 86 -18.13 0.60 -24.63
C PRO A 86 -18.25 -0.93 -24.57
N ASN A 87 -18.69 -1.45 -23.43
CA ASN A 87 -18.85 -2.87 -23.11
C ASN A 87 -17.53 -3.65 -23.03
N GLU A 88 -16.40 -2.98 -22.91
CA GLU A 88 -15.09 -3.64 -22.77
C GLU A 88 -14.59 -3.63 -21.34
N ILE A 89 -13.93 -4.72 -20.94
CA ILE A 89 -13.13 -4.79 -19.72
C ILE A 89 -11.72 -4.35 -20.07
N TRP A 90 -11.18 -3.44 -19.26
CA TRP A 90 -9.84 -2.93 -19.40
C TRP A 90 -9.10 -2.96 -18.07
N ARG A 91 -7.80 -3.19 -18.16
CA ARG A 91 -6.87 -2.88 -17.08
C ARG A 91 -6.48 -1.41 -17.20
N ILE A 92 -6.66 -0.64 -16.14
CA ILE A 92 -6.29 0.78 -16.06
C ILE A 92 -5.37 1.01 -14.86
N GLY A 93 -4.48 2.00 -14.90
CA GLY A 93 -3.60 2.28 -13.76
C GLY A 93 -2.29 2.97 -14.10
N ARG A 94 -1.48 3.20 -13.07
CA ARG A 94 -0.09 3.68 -13.18
C ARG A 94 0.88 2.71 -12.49
N SER A 95 1.01 2.85 -11.17
CA SER A 95 1.75 1.97 -10.27
C SER A 95 0.92 0.74 -9.90
N GLU A 96 -0.34 0.98 -9.56
CA GLU A 96 -1.34 -0.04 -9.28
C GLU A 96 -2.36 -0.12 -10.42
N ALA A 97 -2.81 -1.34 -10.71
CA ALA A 97 -3.69 -1.61 -11.83
C ALA A 97 -5.05 -2.15 -11.35
N LEU A 98 -6.12 -1.54 -11.85
CA LEU A 98 -7.50 -1.91 -11.59
C LEU A 98 -8.13 -2.50 -12.86
N LEU A 99 -9.14 -3.36 -12.66
CA LEU A 99 -10.04 -3.76 -13.74
C LEU A 99 -11.23 -2.81 -13.76
N VAL A 100 -11.60 -2.34 -14.94
CA VAL A 100 -12.82 -1.55 -15.13
C VAL A 100 -13.59 -2.04 -16.33
N TRP A 101 -14.90 -1.84 -16.28
CA TRP A 101 -15.79 -1.96 -17.42
C TRP A 101 -16.10 -0.58 -17.98
N VAL A 102 -15.97 -0.43 -19.30
CA VAL A 102 -16.20 0.83 -20.00
C VAL A 102 -17.68 0.96 -20.36
N ARG A 103 -18.37 1.90 -19.74
CA ARG A 103 -19.78 2.19 -20.03
C ARG A 103 -19.94 3.03 -21.29
N ARG A 104 -19.10 4.04 -21.43
CA ARG A 104 -19.14 5.02 -22.52
C ARG A 104 -17.78 5.68 -22.68
N VAL A 105 -17.43 6.03 -23.91
CA VAL A 105 -16.27 6.88 -24.22
C VAL A 105 -16.76 8.18 -24.85
N PHE A 106 -16.09 9.28 -24.49
CA PHE A 106 -16.37 10.63 -24.98
C PHE A 106 -15.27 11.08 -25.95
N GLU A 107 -15.59 12.03 -26.83
CA GLU A 107 -14.67 12.51 -27.88
C GLU A 107 -13.46 13.30 -27.33
N ASP A 108 -13.51 13.74 -26.07
CA ASP A 108 -12.49 14.52 -25.39
C ASP A 108 -11.43 13.66 -24.67
N GLY A 109 -11.36 12.36 -24.98
CA GLY A 109 -10.39 11.46 -24.38
C GLY A 109 -10.74 11.06 -22.94
N ILE A 110 -12.01 11.18 -22.55
CA ILE A 110 -12.54 10.72 -21.26
C ILE A 110 -13.38 9.45 -21.46
N ALA A 111 -13.28 8.50 -20.54
CA ALA A 111 -14.13 7.32 -20.48
C ALA A 111 -14.92 7.27 -19.16
N ASP A 112 -16.20 6.94 -19.25
CA ASP A 112 -17.07 6.62 -18.12
C ASP A 112 -16.95 5.13 -17.81
N VAL A 113 -16.47 4.81 -16.61
CA VAL A 113 -16.07 3.46 -16.24
C VAL A 113 -16.67 3.04 -14.90
N ILE A 114 -16.79 1.72 -14.72
CA ILE A 114 -17.22 1.09 -13.47
C ILE A 114 -16.14 0.09 -13.06
N PRO A 115 -15.57 0.17 -11.85
CA PRO A 115 -14.56 -0.78 -11.41
C PRO A 115 -15.15 -2.18 -11.24
N LEU A 116 -14.35 -3.18 -11.61
CA LEU A 116 -14.64 -4.60 -11.46
C LEU A 116 -13.74 -5.19 -10.38
N VAL A 117 -14.33 -5.99 -9.49
CA VAL A 117 -13.61 -6.71 -8.44
C VAL A 117 -13.87 -8.21 -8.58
N LEU A 118 -12.85 -9.01 -8.34
CA LEU A 118 -12.93 -10.48 -8.45
C LEU A 118 -13.42 -11.14 -7.15
N ASP A 119 -13.32 -10.41 -6.03
CA ASP A 119 -13.88 -10.83 -4.75
C ASP A 119 -15.32 -10.32 -4.63
N VAL A 120 -16.27 -11.21 -4.90
CA VAL A 120 -17.71 -10.90 -4.85
C VAL A 120 -18.25 -10.75 -3.43
N GLU A 121 -17.49 -11.12 -2.39
CA GLU A 121 -17.89 -10.87 -1.00
C GLU A 121 -17.87 -9.37 -0.67
N LEU A 122 -17.09 -8.59 -1.43
CA LEU A 122 -17.02 -7.13 -1.31
C LEU A 122 -18.18 -6.41 -2.03
N ALA A 123 -19.03 -7.15 -2.76
CA ALA A 123 -20.20 -6.59 -3.42
C ALA A 123 -21.27 -6.15 -2.41
N ASP A 124 -22.05 -5.15 -2.81
CA ASP A 124 -23.16 -4.62 -2.03
C ASP A 124 -24.44 -4.49 -2.87
N GLN A 125 -25.49 -3.91 -2.28
CA GLN A 125 -26.78 -3.70 -2.96
C GLN A 125 -26.70 -2.78 -4.18
N GLU A 126 -25.58 -2.06 -4.35
CA GLU A 126 -25.31 -1.12 -5.44
C GLU A 126 -24.31 -1.69 -6.46
N SER A 127 -24.06 -3.00 -6.42
CA SER A 127 -23.08 -3.70 -7.26
C SER A 127 -23.78 -4.76 -8.11
N VAL A 128 -23.37 -4.94 -9.37
CA VAL A 128 -23.83 -6.05 -10.22
C VAL A 128 -22.93 -7.25 -10.02
N VAL A 129 -23.46 -8.38 -9.56
CA VAL A 129 -22.70 -9.62 -9.34
C VAL A 129 -22.94 -10.59 -10.49
N LEU A 130 -21.86 -10.96 -11.17
CA LEU A 130 -21.84 -11.83 -12.33
C LEU A 130 -21.30 -13.20 -11.94
N SER A 131 -21.96 -14.26 -12.41
CA SER A 131 -21.44 -15.63 -12.25
C SER A 131 -20.23 -15.84 -13.16
N ALA A 132 -19.37 -16.80 -12.81
CA ALA A 132 -18.18 -17.13 -13.59
C ALA A 132 -18.48 -17.43 -15.08
N ASP A 133 -19.64 -18.03 -15.39
CA ASP A 133 -20.06 -18.33 -16.77
C ASP A 133 -20.52 -17.09 -17.56
N ALA A 134 -20.92 -16.03 -16.86
CA ALA A 134 -21.36 -14.78 -17.46
C ALA A 134 -20.21 -13.78 -17.69
N THR A 135 -19.01 -14.08 -17.17
CA THR A 135 -17.83 -13.24 -17.35
C THR A 135 -16.82 -13.91 -18.28
N PRO A 136 -16.10 -13.12 -19.11
CA PRO A 136 -15.01 -13.64 -19.91
C PRO A 136 -13.76 -14.00 -19.07
N LEU A 137 -13.79 -13.78 -17.75
CA LEU A 137 -12.68 -14.05 -16.83
C LEU A 137 -12.74 -15.46 -16.22
N ALA A 138 -13.83 -16.20 -16.48
CA ALA A 138 -14.09 -17.52 -15.89
C ALA A 138 -14.06 -17.52 -14.35
N THR A 139 -14.38 -16.37 -13.73
CA THR A 139 -14.50 -16.19 -12.29
C THR A 139 -15.69 -15.29 -11.99
N GLU A 140 -16.31 -15.46 -10.84
CA GLU A 140 -17.33 -14.51 -10.38
C GLU A 140 -16.69 -13.12 -10.27
N THR A 141 -17.47 -12.08 -10.60
CA THR A 141 -16.97 -10.70 -10.62
C THR A 141 -18.10 -9.77 -10.22
N ALA A 142 -17.79 -8.74 -9.45
CA ALA A 142 -18.73 -7.69 -9.10
C ALA A 142 -18.34 -6.36 -9.78
N ALA A 143 -19.30 -5.73 -10.45
CA ALA A 143 -19.17 -4.38 -10.98
C ALA A 143 -19.73 -3.38 -9.95
N MET A 144 -18.87 -2.54 -9.38
CA MET A 144 -19.24 -1.62 -8.29
C MET A 144 -19.89 -0.36 -8.88
N VAL A 145 -21.17 -0.43 -9.26
CA VAL A 145 -21.88 0.62 -10.02
C VAL A 145 -21.91 1.95 -9.27
N SER A 146 -21.95 1.91 -7.94
CA SER A 146 -21.88 3.10 -7.08
C SER A 146 -20.53 3.83 -7.09
N LEU A 147 -19.49 3.21 -7.63
CA LEU A 147 -18.15 3.78 -7.82
C LEU A 147 -17.91 4.22 -9.27
N ARG A 148 -18.97 4.28 -10.08
CA ARG A 148 -18.91 4.81 -11.44
C ARG A 148 -18.21 6.18 -11.46
N THR A 149 -17.26 6.34 -12.37
CA THR A 149 -16.45 7.57 -12.46
C THR A 149 -15.97 7.82 -13.90
N HIS A 150 -15.35 8.98 -14.10
CA HIS A 150 -14.69 9.33 -15.35
C HIS A 150 -13.17 9.21 -15.20
N VAL A 151 -12.52 8.59 -16.18
CA VAL A 151 -11.07 8.43 -16.23
C VAL A 151 -10.51 8.92 -17.56
N HIS A 152 -9.26 9.36 -17.56
CA HIS A 152 -8.57 9.73 -18.80
C HIS A 152 -8.24 8.48 -19.62
N THR A 153 -8.46 8.50 -20.94
CA THR A 153 -8.13 7.38 -21.85
C THR A 153 -6.64 7.01 -21.84
N GLY A 154 -5.78 7.96 -21.45
CA GLY A 154 -4.36 7.71 -21.21
C GLY A 154 -4.07 6.66 -20.12
N ALA A 155 -4.99 6.49 -19.15
CA ALA A 155 -4.86 5.55 -18.03
C ALA A 155 -5.09 4.08 -18.41
N PHE A 156 -5.59 3.81 -19.61
CA PHE A 156 -5.85 2.47 -20.07
C PHE A 156 -4.55 1.76 -20.43
N LEU A 157 -4.36 0.57 -19.88
CA LEU A 157 -3.18 -0.26 -20.11
C LEU A 157 -3.50 -1.29 -21.19
N ASN A 158 -4.29 -2.31 -20.85
CA ASN A 158 -4.57 -3.44 -21.73
C ASN A 158 -6.05 -3.74 -21.77
N ARG A 159 -6.56 -4.04 -22.95
CA ARG A 159 -7.89 -4.61 -23.13
C ARG A 159 -7.88 -6.04 -22.62
N VAL A 160 -8.87 -6.38 -21.81
CA VAL A 160 -9.00 -7.69 -21.19
C VAL A 160 -9.99 -8.53 -21.99
N ALA A 161 -11.22 -8.04 -22.15
CA ALA A 161 -12.27 -8.76 -22.85
C ALA A 161 -13.47 -7.85 -23.17
N ILE A 162 -14.52 -8.41 -23.76
CA ILE A 162 -15.84 -7.77 -23.90
C ILE A 162 -16.77 -8.38 -22.85
N LEU A 163 -17.55 -7.54 -22.18
CA LEU A 163 -18.55 -7.94 -21.20
C LEU A 163 -19.83 -7.13 -21.41
N ASP A 164 -20.91 -7.80 -21.76
CA ASP A 164 -22.19 -7.17 -22.02
C ASP A 164 -23.09 -7.17 -20.78
N ILE A 165 -22.94 -6.13 -19.95
CA ILE A 165 -23.70 -5.95 -18.70
C ILE A 165 -24.44 -4.61 -18.66
N GLY A 166 -24.58 -3.94 -19.81
CA GLY A 166 -25.11 -2.58 -19.89
C GLY A 166 -26.54 -2.46 -19.38
N GLU A 167 -27.39 -3.46 -19.63
CA GLU A 167 -28.77 -3.51 -19.14
C GLU A 167 -28.82 -3.68 -17.62
N ASP A 168 -28.02 -4.60 -17.07
CA ASP A 168 -27.95 -4.86 -15.62
C ASP A 168 -27.46 -3.64 -14.85
N VAL A 169 -26.40 -2.99 -15.34
CA VAL A 169 -25.88 -1.74 -14.79
C VAL A 169 -26.95 -0.65 -14.83
N THR A 170 -27.70 -0.54 -15.93
CA THR A 170 -28.76 0.47 -16.08
C THR A 170 -29.91 0.24 -15.11
N GLU A 171 -30.31 -1.02 -14.90
CA GLU A 171 -31.34 -1.39 -13.91
C GLU A 171 -30.89 -1.05 -12.48
N VAL A 172 -29.64 -1.39 -12.09
CA VAL A 172 -29.11 -1.02 -10.76
C VAL A 172 -29.06 0.49 -10.59
N MET A 173 -28.55 1.23 -11.57
CA MET A 173 -28.52 2.70 -11.54
C MET A 173 -29.91 3.34 -11.45
N THR A 174 -30.92 2.71 -12.05
CA THR A 174 -32.32 3.19 -12.00
C THR A 174 -32.93 2.87 -10.64
N ALA A 175 -32.70 1.66 -10.14
CA ALA A 175 -33.15 1.22 -8.82
C ALA A 175 -32.59 2.11 -7.70
N MET A 176 -31.30 2.47 -7.75
CA MET A 176 -30.66 3.40 -6.82
C MET A 176 -31.33 4.79 -6.83
N ARG A 177 -31.60 5.34 -8.01
CA ARG A 177 -32.26 6.65 -8.16
C ARG A 177 -33.69 6.66 -7.64
N GLU A 178 -34.37 5.52 -7.72
CA GLU A 178 -35.74 5.32 -7.24
C GLU A 178 -35.80 4.78 -5.79
N SER A 179 -34.65 4.64 -5.12
CA SER A 179 -34.53 4.08 -3.77
C SER A 179 -35.23 2.71 -3.62
N ARG A 180 -35.16 1.87 -4.65
CA ARG A 180 -35.71 0.51 -4.67
C ARG A 180 -34.61 -0.53 -4.85
N ARG A 181 -34.92 -1.80 -4.58
CA ARG A 181 -34.03 -2.91 -4.94
C ARG A 181 -34.17 -3.26 -6.43
N PRO A 182 -33.06 -3.60 -7.11
CA PRO A 182 -33.11 -4.11 -8.48
C PRO A 182 -33.79 -5.48 -8.50
N SER A 183 -34.61 -5.71 -9.52
CA SER A 183 -35.57 -6.84 -9.52
C SER A 183 -35.07 -8.09 -10.25
N LYS A 184 -34.23 -7.92 -11.27
CA LYS A 184 -33.75 -9.00 -12.16
C LYS A 184 -32.23 -9.15 -12.20
N VAL A 185 -31.53 -8.32 -11.44
CA VAL A 185 -30.07 -8.27 -11.40
C VAL A 185 -29.60 -8.83 -10.07
N ARG A 186 -28.65 -9.76 -10.09
CA ARG A 186 -28.00 -10.26 -8.88
C ARG A 186 -27.11 -9.15 -8.34
N VAL A 187 -27.34 -8.75 -7.09
CA VAL A 187 -26.55 -7.75 -6.37
C VAL A 187 -26.03 -8.33 -5.06
N GLY A 188 -25.05 -7.66 -4.45
CA GLY A 188 -24.54 -8.03 -3.13
C GLY A 188 -25.53 -7.74 -1.99
N PRO A 189 -25.24 -8.21 -0.77
CA PRO A 189 -26.08 -7.93 0.39
C PRO A 189 -26.02 -6.44 0.76
N PRO A 190 -27.10 -5.87 1.32
CA PRO A 190 -27.08 -4.48 1.79
C PRO A 190 -25.98 -4.24 2.82
N ILE A 191 -25.48 -3.01 2.87
CA ILE A 191 -24.68 -2.51 3.99
C ILE A 191 -25.66 -1.94 5.02
N ASP A 192 -25.79 -2.65 6.14
CA ASP A 192 -26.72 -2.31 7.23
C ASP A 192 -25.98 -1.77 8.48
N ASP A 193 -24.64 -1.71 8.45
CA ASP A 193 -23.75 -1.28 9.53
C ASP A 193 -22.74 -0.25 9.01
N ASP A 194 -22.49 0.81 9.78
CA ASP A 194 -21.52 1.87 9.44
C ASP A 194 -20.06 1.40 9.60
N ASP A 195 -19.82 0.32 10.37
CA ASP A 195 -18.49 -0.29 10.57
C ASP A 195 -18.20 -1.44 9.59
N ASP A 196 -19.02 -1.60 8.53
CA ASP A 196 -18.82 -2.65 7.53
C ASP A 196 -17.54 -2.40 6.71
N GLN A 197 -16.62 -3.37 6.70
CA GLN A 197 -15.33 -3.28 6.00
C GLN A 197 -15.46 -3.00 4.50
N ARG A 198 -16.61 -3.31 3.89
CA ARG A 198 -16.90 -2.97 2.49
C ARG A 198 -16.90 -1.46 2.25
N LEU A 199 -17.22 -0.64 3.25
CA LEU A 199 -17.16 0.82 3.16
C LEU A 199 -15.71 1.32 3.04
N GLU A 200 -14.79 0.80 3.84
CA GLU A 200 -13.36 1.12 3.76
C GLU A 200 -12.77 0.72 2.41
N TYR A 201 -13.10 -0.49 1.94
CA TYR A 201 -12.68 -0.98 0.63
C TYR A 201 -13.21 -0.12 -0.52
N ARG A 202 -14.48 0.32 -0.45
CA ARG A 202 -15.05 1.26 -1.42
C ARG A 202 -14.31 2.59 -1.43
N GLN A 203 -13.87 3.07 -0.27
CA GLN A 203 -13.09 4.31 -0.19
C GLN A 203 -11.72 4.15 -0.84
N ALA A 204 -11.00 3.05 -0.56
CA ALA A 204 -9.72 2.76 -1.20
C ALA A 204 -9.83 2.69 -2.73
N LEU A 205 -10.87 2.03 -3.26
CA LEU A 205 -11.14 2.02 -4.71
C LEU A 205 -11.45 3.41 -5.28
N ARG A 206 -12.17 4.26 -4.54
CA ARG A 206 -12.42 5.65 -4.97
C ARG A 206 -11.14 6.45 -5.05
N ASP A 207 -10.25 6.30 -4.08
CA ASP A 207 -9.00 7.05 -4.03
C ASP A 207 -8.09 6.65 -5.21
N LEU A 208 -7.95 5.35 -5.48
CA LEU A 208 -7.23 4.87 -6.68
C LEU A 208 -7.85 5.37 -7.99
N LEU A 209 -9.17 5.40 -8.09
CA LEU A 209 -9.86 5.93 -9.27
C LEU A 209 -9.74 7.45 -9.40
N ALA A 210 -9.64 8.18 -8.30
CA ALA A 210 -9.50 9.63 -8.29
C ALA A 210 -8.15 10.08 -8.88
N GLU A 211 -7.08 9.30 -8.67
CA GLU A 211 -5.78 9.53 -9.32
C GLU A 211 -5.83 9.39 -10.84
N LEU A 212 -6.80 8.63 -11.36
CA LEU A 212 -7.00 8.39 -12.78
C LEU A 212 -8.00 9.36 -13.43
N ALA A 213 -8.56 10.29 -12.64
CA ALA A 213 -9.49 11.30 -13.14
C ALA A 213 -8.82 12.22 -14.18
N PRO A 214 -9.56 12.74 -15.17
CA PRO A 214 -8.99 13.55 -16.25
C PRO A 214 -8.10 14.71 -15.80
N SER A 215 -8.51 15.46 -14.77
CA SER A 215 -7.71 16.57 -14.23
C SER A 215 -6.41 16.10 -13.58
N ALA A 216 -6.48 15.10 -12.70
CA ALA A 216 -5.32 14.53 -12.03
C ALA A 216 -4.33 13.91 -13.03
N TRP A 217 -4.86 13.32 -14.11
CA TRP A 217 -4.06 12.72 -15.16
C TRP A 217 -3.28 13.76 -16.00
N LEU A 218 -3.91 14.88 -16.34
CA LEU A 218 -3.30 15.95 -17.14
C LEU A 218 -2.25 16.73 -16.33
N ASP A 219 -2.55 17.06 -15.07
CA ASP A 219 -1.63 17.78 -14.17
C ASP A 219 -0.28 17.05 -14.02
N THR A 220 -0.29 15.72 -14.14
CA THR A 220 0.91 14.89 -14.06
C THR A 220 1.62 14.66 -15.40
N GLN A 221 0.98 14.90 -16.55
CA GLN A 221 1.63 14.84 -17.87
C GLN A 221 2.32 16.16 -18.23
N ASP A 222 1.75 17.30 -17.84
CA ASP A 222 2.36 18.61 -18.08
C ASP A 222 3.68 18.80 -17.30
N GLY A 223 3.92 17.99 -16.26
CA GLY A 223 5.19 17.94 -15.54
C GLY A 223 6.34 17.20 -16.25
N ILE A 224 6.07 16.42 -17.31
CA ILE A 224 7.07 15.51 -17.92
C ILE A 224 7.56 15.99 -19.31
N GLY A 225 6.94 17.03 -19.89
CA GLY A 225 7.11 17.38 -21.31
C GLY A 225 7.77 18.72 -21.66
N ALA A 226 8.18 19.56 -20.72
CA ALA A 226 8.69 20.91 -21.03
C ALA A 226 10.21 20.95 -21.26
N ASP A 227 10.71 20.21 -22.26
CA ASP A 227 12.09 20.37 -22.72
C ASP A 227 12.25 20.04 -24.22
N THR A 228 11.89 20.97 -25.12
CA THR A 228 12.78 21.51 -26.18
C THR A 228 12.08 22.45 -27.20
N LYS A 229 12.61 23.68 -27.26
CA LYS A 229 12.69 24.64 -28.38
C LYS A 229 11.41 25.31 -28.90
N GLN A 230 11.22 26.59 -28.54
CA GLN A 230 11.56 27.72 -29.44
C GLN A 230 11.57 29.06 -28.68
N SER A 231 12.62 29.85 -28.92
CA SER A 231 12.91 31.14 -28.29
C SER A 231 11.84 32.22 -28.53
N THR A 232 11.43 32.88 -27.46
CA THR A 232 11.38 34.35 -27.35
C THR A 232 11.45 34.76 -25.87
N SER A 233 12.65 35.14 -25.45
CA SER A 233 13.01 36.10 -24.40
C SER A 233 11.94 36.52 -23.37
N GLU A 234 12.05 35.96 -22.16
CA GLU A 234 11.81 36.65 -20.86
C GLU A 234 12.55 35.88 -19.74
N PRO A 235 13.24 36.54 -18.78
CA PRO A 235 14.02 35.87 -17.76
C PRO A 235 13.15 35.57 -16.52
N THR A 236 12.76 34.31 -16.31
CA THR A 236 12.20 33.85 -15.03
C THR A 236 13.09 32.76 -14.41
N ALA A 237 13.57 33.06 -13.21
CA ALA A 237 14.43 32.23 -12.40
C ALA A 237 13.67 31.01 -11.85
N ASN A 238 13.88 29.85 -12.46
CA ASN A 238 13.57 28.53 -11.90
C ASN A 238 14.84 27.68 -11.86
N SER A 239 15.92 28.22 -11.29
CA SER A 239 17.07 27.39 -10.90
C SER A 239 16.68 26.60 -9.66
N SER A 240 16.70 25.27 -9.76
CA SER A 240 16.70 24.38 -8.59
C SER A 240 17.73 24.91 -7.58
N PRO A 241 17.42 24.97 -6.28
CA PRO A 241 18.37 25.44 -5.28
C PRO A 241 19.68 24.62 -5.37
N ASP A 242 20.80 25.32 -5.48
CA ASP A 242 22.13 24.71 -5.58
C ASP A 242 22.33 23.69 -4.44
N GLY A 243 22.75 22.47 -4.80
CA GLY A 243 23.05 21.39 -3.85
C GLY A 243 21.93 20.36 -3.60
N LEU A 244 20.74 20.52 -4.20
CA LEU A 244 19.66 19.54 -4.04
C LEU A 244 20.04 18.13 -4.50
N ASP A 245 20.77 18.00 -5.62
CA ASP A 245 21.22 16.69 -6.12
C ASP A 245 22.23 16.01 -5.18
N GLN A 246 23.07 16.79 -4.50
CA GLN A 246 23.99 16.28 -3.48
C GLN A 246 23.21 15.76 -2.27
N ILE A 247 22.18 16.50 -1.82
CA ILE A 247 21.29 16.06 -0.73
C ILE A 247 20.60 14.73 -1.08
N LYS A 248 20.12 14.58 -2.32
CA LYS A 248 19.52 13.32 -2.78
C LYS A 248 20.52 12.16 -2.73
N ALA A 249 21.75 12.39 -3.19
CA ALA A 249 22.81 11.40 -3.17
C ALA A 249 23.17 10.97 -1.73
N ASP A 250 23.35 11.94 -0.84
CA ASP A 250 23.71 11.69 0.57
C ASP A 250 22.59 10.95 1.32
N LEU A 251 21.32 11.31 1.06
CA LEU A 251 20.16 10.60 1.60
C LEU A 251 20.08 9.16 1.08
N GLY A 252 20.31 8.94 -0.22
CA GLY A 252 20.31 7.61 -0.82
C GLY A 252 21.41 6.70 -0.28
N GLU A 253 22.58 7.26 0.06
CA GLU A 253 23.67 6.49 0.67
C GLU A 253 23.37 6.10 2.12
N ARG A 254 22.83 7.02 2.91
CA ARG A 254 22.60 6.85 4.36
C ARG A 254 21.32 6.10 4.67
N LEU A 255 20.23 6.37 3.95
CA LEU A 255 18.92 5.74 4.15
C LEU A 255 18.62 4.76 3.02
N ARG A 256 19.27 3.60 3.05
CA ARG A 256 19.06 2.56 2.04
C ARG A 256 17.60 2.10 2.03
N GLY A 257 16.93 2.30 0.90
CA GLY A 257 15.51 1.98 0.71
C GLY A 257 14.57 3.18 0.86
N ALA A 258 15.08 4.38 1.15
CA ALA A 258 14.29 5.59 1.05
C ALA A 258 13.94 5.89 -0.42
N GLN A 259 12.66 6.16 -0.67
CA GLN A 259 12.18 6.65 -1.95
C GLN A 259 12.19 8.17 -1.92
N ILE A 260 12.91 8.78 -2.84
CA ILE A 260 13.01 10.24 -2.97
C ILE A 260 12.22 10.63 -4.21
N CYS A 261 11.08 11.27 -4.01
CA CYS A 261 10.17 11.69 -5.06
C CYS A 261 10.35 13.20 -5.29
N ASP A 262 10.70 13.58 -6.51
CA ASP A 262 10.65 14.99 -6.91
C ASP A 262 9.21 15.47 -6.94
N LEU A 263 8.97 16.66 -6.39
CA LEU A 263 7.66 17.27 -6.36
C LEU A 263 7.59 18.47 -7.30
N HIS A 264 6.38 18.76 -7.77
CA HIS A 264 6.13 20.04 -8.40
C HIS A 264 6.29 21.15 -7.33
N PRO A 265 7.01 22.24 -7.64
CA PRO A 265 7.29 23.28 -6.65
C PRO A 265 6.02 24.05 -6.31
N HIS A 266 5.47 23.81 -5.12
CA HIS A 266 4.37 24.55 -4.54
C HIS A 266 4.91 25.62 -3.62
N ARG A 267 4.54 26.88 -3.90
CA ARG A 267 4.98 28.05 -3.14
C ARG A 267 3.90 28.49 -2.18
N VAL A 268 4.27 28.61 -0.91
CA VAL A 268 3.44 29.13 0.16
C VAL A 268 4.12 30.36 0.76
N THR A 269 3.37 31.44 0.92
CA THR A 269 3.86 32.64 1.61
C THR A 269 4.02 32.33 3.10
N VAL A 270 5.23 32.48 3.62
CA VAL A 270 5.53 32.37 5.05
C VAL A 270 5.37 33.73 5.70
N ASP A 271 6.03 34.75 5.15
CA ASP A 271 5.96 36.14 5.62
C ASP A 271 5.97 37.09 4.41
N GLU A 272 5.84 38.41 4.61
CA GLU A 272 5.74 39.42 3.54
C GLU A 272 6.85 39.31 2.48
N GLN A 273 8.04 38.84 2.86
CA GLN A 273 9.20 38.71 1.98
C GLN A 273 9.74 37.27 1.87
N VAL A 274 9.11 36.30 2.53
CA VAL A 274 9.63 34.93 2.66
C VAL A 274 8.60 33.92 2.12
N GLN A 275 9.05 33.02 1.24
CA GLN A 275 8.26 31.97 0.66
C GLN A 275 8.87 30.60 0.93
N ALA A 276 8.04 29.62 1.29
CA ALA A 276 8.39 28.22 1.35
C ALA A 276 8.04 27.55 0.02
N THR A 277 8.97 26.80 -0.54
CA THR A 277 8.76 26.04 -1.77
C THR A 277 8.96 24.56 -1.50
N SER A 278 7.97 23.71 -1.79
CA SER A 278 8.17 22.26 -1.76
C SER A 278 9.21 21.85 -2.80
N LEU A 279 10.13 20.96 -2.42
CA LEU A 279 11.20 20.49 -3.30
C LEU A 279 11.07 19.01 -3.60
N LEU A 280 10.96 18.18 -2.56
CA LEU A 280 10.91 16.74 -2.69
C LEU A 280 10.15 16.10 -1.53
N LYS A 281 9.74 14.85 -1.70
CA LYS A 281 9.16 13.99 -0.67
C LYS A 281 10.07 12.80 -0.44
N VAL A 282 10.44 12.56 0.81
CA VAL A 282 11.23 11.39 1.21
C VAL A 282 10.32 10.41 1.93
N VAL A 283 10.13 9.23 1.34
CA VAL A 283 9.34 8.15 1.92
C VAL A 283 10.30 7.05 2.37
N TYR A 284 10.22 6.69 3.65
CA TYR A 284 11.01 5.59 4.21
C TYR A 284 10.13 4.74 5.12
N LEU A 285 9.98 3.47 4.76
CA LEU A 285 8.99 2.57 5.37
C LEU A 285 7.59 3.19 5.26
N ASP A 286 6.86 3.33 6.37
CA ASP A 286 5.51 3.89 6.43
C ASP A 286 5.53 5.37 6.86
N THR A 287 6.64 6.08 6.68
CA THR A 287 6.77 7.50 7.05
C THR A 287 7.18 8.33 5.85
N ALA A 288 6.39 9.36 5.54
CA ALA A 288 6.65 10.31 4.47
C ALA A 288 6.98 11.70 5.03
N VAL A 289 8.11 12.27 4.62
CA VAL A 289 8.55 13.61 5.01
C VAL A 289 8.62 14.50 3.78
N LEU A 290 7.87 15.60 3.80
CA LEU A 290 7.93 16.65 2.81
C LEU A 290 9.11 17.58 3.09
N VAL A 291 9.98 17.80 2.12
CA VAL A 291 11.08 18.77 2.21
C VAL A 291 10.69 20.05 1.49
N ALA A 292 10.76 21.17 2.21
CA ALA A 292 10.49 22.49 1.68
C ALA A 292 11.66 23.44 2.00
N ALA A 293 11.97 24.34 1.07
CA ALA A 293 13.02 25.36 1.26
C ALA A 293 12.43 26.76 1.36
N LEU A 294 12.96 27.56 2.29
CA LEU A 294 12.66 28.96 2.44
C LEU A 294 13.50 29.79 1.46
N SER A 295 12.86 30.78 0.84
CA SER A 295 13.48 31.71 -0.10
C SER A 295 12.89 33.11 0.05
N GLY A 296 13.62 34.13 -0.40
CA GLY A 296 13.22 35.53 -0.28
C GLY A 296 13.71 36.20 1.00
N GLY A 297 13.90 37.53 0.97
CA GLY A 297 14.52 38.28 2.06
C GLY A 297 15.99 37.93 2.32
N SER A 298 16.58 38.53 3.36
CA SER A 298 17.92 38.17 3.86
C SER A 298 17.81 37.07 4.93
N LEU A 299 17.45 35.85 4.52
CA LEU A 299 17.28 34.71 5.42
C LEU A 299 18.63 34.26 6.00
N THR A 300 18.90 34.68 7.24
CA THR A 300 20.02 34.18 8.06
C THR A 300 19.53 33.33 9.24
N ALA A 301 18.22 33.32 9.48
CA ALA A 301 17.54 32.57 10.51
C ALA A 301 16.11 32.27 10.08
N PHE A 302 15.49 31.30 10.74
CA PHE A 302 14.07 31.00 10.51
C PHE A 302 13.17 32.14 10.98
N PRO A 303 12.06 32.43 10.27
CA PRO A 303 10.98 33.26 10.80
C PRO A 303 10.39 32.69 12.09
N GLU A 304 9.46 33.41 12.72
CA GLU A 304 8.80 32.94 13.93
C GLU A 304 8.19 31.54 13.73
N ILE A 305 8.45 30.62 14.67
CA ILE A 305 8.05 29.21 14.61
C ILE A 305 6.56 29.04 14.26
N ARG A 306 5.69 29.91 14.80
CA ARG A 306 4.24 29.88 14.52
C ARG A 306 3.92 30.10 13.05
N VAL A 307 4.63 31.01 12.42
CA VAL A 307 4.46 31.38 11.02
C VAL A 307 5.00 30.26 10.12
N VAL A 308 6.17 29.72 10.46
CA VAL A 308 6.74 28.56 9.75
C VAL A 308 5.83 27.33 9.85
N ALA A 309 5.31 27.02 11.04
CA ALA A 309 4.40 25.91 11.26
C ALA A 309 3.08 26.08 10.49
N ALA A 310 2.55 27.30 10.39
CA ALA A 310 1.37 27.59 9.57
C ALA A 310 1.63 27.34 8.07
N ALA A 311 2.82 27.70 7.57
CA ALA A 311 3.21 27.37 6.20
C ALA A 311 3.36 25.86 5.99
N CYS A 312 3.97 25.14 6.94
CA CYS A 312 4.03 23.68 6.92
C CYS A 312 2.63 23.04 6.84
N GLN A 313 1.66 23.53 7.62
CA GLN A 313 0.28 23.05 7.56
C GLN A 313 -0.32 23.22 6.15
N GLN A 314 -0.11 24.38 5.53
CA GLN A 314 -0.61 24.62 4.17
C GLN A 314 0.02 23.67 3.15
N LEU A 315 1.33 23.39 3.29
CA LEU A 315 2.01 22.42 2.44
C LEU A 315 1.47 20.99 2.65
N THR A 316 1.17 20.57 3.88
CA THR A 316 0.54 19.25 4.14
C THR A 316 -0.91 19.16 3.66
N LEU A 317 -1.60 20.27 3.43
CA LEU A 317 -2.93 20.24 2.81
C LEU A 317 -2.85 19.96 1.31
N ILE A 318 -1.72 20.30 0.69
CA ILE A 318 -1.42 20.01 -0.72
C ILE A 318 -0.90 18.57 -0.83
N GLU A 319 0.12 18.22 -0.06
CA GLU A 319 0.69 16.87 0.04
C GLU A 319 0.11 16.13 1.25
N LYS A 320 -1.10 15.57 1.08
CA LYS A 320 -1.91 14.98 2.17
C LYS A 320 -1.31 13.73 2.81
N ASP A 321 -0.39 13.08 2.12
CA ASP A 321 0.30 11.87 2.57
C ASP A 321 1.58 12.15 3.37
N ALA A 322 1.94 13.42 3.60
CA ALA A 322 3.11 13.77 4.39
C ALA A 322 2.84 13.72 5.91
N ASP A 323 3.57 12.88 6.63
CA ASP A 323 3.53 12.75 8.09
C ASP A 323 4.29 13.88 8.81
N ALA A 324 5.29 14.44 8.12
CA ALA A 324 6.12 15.53 8.62
C ALA A 324 6.55 16.48 7.49
N VAL A 325 6.93 17.71 7.86
CA VAL A 325 7.55 18.69 6.96
C VAL A 325 8.91 19.10 7.54
N ALA A 326 9.95 18.95 6.74
CA ALA A 326 11.29 19.48 6.99
C ALA A 326 11.45 20.81 6.24
N MET A 327 11.41 21.92 6.98
CA MET A 327 11.61 23.26 6.45
C MET A 327 13.08 23.64 6.55
N ALA A 328 13.73 23.86 5.41
CA ALA A 328 15.16 24.16 5.31
C ALA A 328 15.43 25.58 4.79
N ILE A 329 16.58 26.15 5.14
CA ILE A 329 17.10 27.37 4.48
C ILE A 329 18.28 26.94 3.61
N PRO A 330 18.26 27.14 2.28
CA PRO A 330 19.25 26.60 1.35
C PRO A 330 20.57 27.39 1.40
N HIS A 331 21.34 27.19 2.46
CA HIS A 331 22.70 27.68 2.67
C HIS A 331 23.46 26.72 3.59
N ASP A 332 24.78 26.61 3.43
CA ASP A 332 25.64 25.70 4.20
C ASP A 332 25.09 24.25 4.21
N ASP A 333 24.91 23.64 5.39
CA ASP A 333 24.38 22.28 5.57
C ASP A 333 22.83 22.20 5.53
N TRP A 334 22.19 23.26 5.02
CA TRP A 334 20.72 23.40 4.98
C TRP A 334 20.10 23.25 6.38
N PRO A 335 20.29 24.25 7.28
CA PRO A 335 19.69 24.22 8.61
C PRO A 335 18.19 23.96 8.48
N THR A 336 17.67 23.04 9.29
CA THR A 336 16.31 22.51 9.13
C THR A 336 15.52 22.56 10.43
N LEU A 337 14.24 22.94 10.31
CA LEU A 337 13.21 22.72 11.34
C LEU A 337 12.26 21.64 10.85
N LEU A 338 12.11 20.56 11.62
CA LEU A 338 11.16 19.50 11.31
C LEU A 338 9.93 19.59 12.19
N PHE A 339 8.75 19.51 11.57
CA PHE A 339 7.46 19.48 12.24
C PHE A 339 6.72 18.21 11.82
N THR A 340 6.24 17.41 12.78
CA THR A 340 5.23 16.38 12.49
C THR A 340 3.85 17.02 12.38
N THR A 341 2.91 16.36 11.71
CA THR A 341 1.51 16.82 11.62
C THR A 341 0.90 17.15 12.98
N ALA A 342 1.25 16.40 14.03
CA ALA A 342 0.84 16.67 15.41
C ALA A 342 1.46 17.96 15.97
N HIS A 343 2.76 18.17 15.76
CA HIS A 343 3.48 19.33 16.30
C HIS A 343 3.27 20.63 15.53
N MET A 344 2.71 20.56 14.32
CA MET A 344 2.29 21.76 13.59
C MET A 344 1.09 22.46 14.21
N ARG A 345 0.28 21.78 15.03
CA ARG A 345 -0.98 22.30 15.57
C ARG A 345 -0.80 22.83 16.98
N SER A 346 -1.64 23.79 17.38
CA SER A 346 -1.78 24.14 18.79
C SER A 346 -2.52 23.03 19.52
N ALA A 347 -2.00 22.58 20.66
CA ALA A 347 -2.57 21.51 21.47
C ALA A 347 -2.73 21.94 22.94
N LEU A 348 -3.63 21.27 23.67
CA LEU A 348 -3.76 21.45 25.12
C LEU A 348 -2.88 20.41 25.82
N VAL A 349 -1.90 20.87 26.60
CA VAL A 349 -1.02 19.96 27.35
C VAL A 349 -1.69 19.53 28.64
N LEU A 350 -1.84 18.22 28.81
CA LEU A 350 -2.33 17.62 30.04
C LEU A 350 -1.21 17.51 31.10
N PRO A 351 -1.55 17.58 32.40
CA PRO A 351 -2.89 17.78 32.96
C PRO A 351 -3.31 19.26 33.05
N GLY A 352 -2.40 20.20 32.78
CA GLY A 352 -2.61 21.63 33.08
C GLY A 352 -3.60 22.38 32.17
N GLY A 353 -4.00 21.79 31.04
CA GLY A 353 -4.88 22.43 30.05
C GLY A 353 -4.27 23.67 29.40
N ALA A 354 -2.97 23.88 29.54
CA ALA A 354 -2.29 25.01 28.93
C ALA A 354 -2.22 24.80 27.42
N GLN A 355 -2.68 25.81 26.66
CA GLN A 355 -2.51 25.80 25.21
C GLN A 355 -1.03 25.96 24.89
N THR A 356 -0.46 24.93 24.29
CA THR A 356 0.89 24.95 23.74
C THR A 356 0.74 25.16 22.24
N GLY A 357 1.48 26.14 21.72
CA GLY A 357 1.48 26.42 20.29
C GLY A 357 2.16 25.29 19.49
N PRO A 358 2.31 25.48 18.17
CA PRO A 358 3.16 24.60 17.39
C PRO A 358 4.55 24.50 18.02
N THR A 359 5.11 23.30 18.00
CA THR A 359 6.43 22.99 18.56
C THR A 359 7.31 22.40 17.47
N VAL A 360 8.62 22.63 17.55
CA VAL A 360 9.56 22.01 16.61
C VAL A 360 9.87 20.60 17.10
N THR A 361 9.84 19.63 16.20
CA THR A 361 10.16 18.22 16.52
C THR A 361 11.67 18.00 16.59
N LEU A 362 12.39 18.52 15.59
CA LEU A 362 13.84 18.51 15.53
C LEU A 362 14.33 19.85 14.99
N GLU A 363 15.37 20.40 15.62
CA GLU A 363 16.01 21.65 15.23
C GLU A 363 17.54 21.54 15.38
N GLY A 364 18.27 22.45 14.73
CA GLY A 364 19.72 22.61 14.91
C GLY A 364 20.60 21.60 14.16
N LEU A 365 20.02 20.83 13.23
CA LEU A 365 20.72 19.89 12.37
C LEU A 365 20.60 20.32 10.91
N GLY A 366 21.54 19.87 10.08
CA GLY A 366 21.42 19.96 8.63
C GLY A 366 20.28 19.09 8.10
N LEU A 367 19.86 19.31 6.86
CA LEU A 367 18.69 18.64 6.29
C LEU A 367 18.84 17.11 6.27
N VAL A 368 19.96 16.60 5.77
CA VAL A 368 20.22 15.15 5.67
C VAL A 368 20.20 14.50 7.06
N ASP A 369 20.86 15.10 8.04
CA ASP A 369 20.90 14.59 9.41
C ASP A 369 19.53 14.64 10.09
N THR A 370 18.76 15.69 9.85
CA THR A 370 17.40 15.84 10.37
C THR A 370 16.50 14.73 9.84
N LEU A 371 16.55 14.48 8.53
CA LEU A 371 15.76 13.43 7.87
C LEU A 371 16.18 12.04 8.34
N CYS A 372 17.49 11.75 8.39
CA CYS A 372 17.97 10.46 8.90
C CYS A 372 17.51 10.22 10.34
N LYS A 373 17.74 11.18 11.22
CA LYS A 373 17.36 11.07 12.64
C LYS A 373 15.86 10.88 12.83
N HIS A 374 15.04 11.60 12.05
CA HIS A 374 13.59 11.46 12.15
C HIS A 374 13.12 10.11 11.61
N LEU A 375 13.54 9.72 10.41
CA LEU A 375 13.06 8.51 9.74
C LEU A 375 13.55 7.23 10.45
N GLU A 376 14.77 7.22 10.99
CA GLU A 376 15.25 6.11 11.82
C GLU A 376 14.60 6.10 13.21
N GLY A 377 14.31 7.27 13.78
CA GLY A 377 13.69 7.41 15.11
C GLY A 377 12.18 7.21 15.12
N ALA A 378 11.51 7.39 13.97
CA ALA A 378 10.07 7.22 13.80
C ALA A 378 9.66 5.74 13.72
N MET A 379 10.62 4.81 13.62
CA MET A 379 10.35 3.39 13.76
C MET A 379 9.81 3.11 15.17
N PRO A 380 8.54 2.70 15.34
CA PRO A 380 8.08 2.26 16.64
C PRO A 380 8.96 1.08 17.05
N ALA A 381 9.57 1.15 18.23
CA ALA A 381 10.19 -0.02 18.84
C ALA A 381 9.12 -1.12 18.81
N TRP A 382 9.42 -2.25 18.17
CA TRP A 382 8.46 -3.37 18.01
C TRP A 382 7.88 -3.88 19.33
N GLU A 383 8.41 -3.44 20.47
CA GLU A 383 7.92 -3.71 21.83
C GLU A 383 6.71 -2.85 22.24
N VAL A 384 6.37 -1.81 21.48
CA VAL A 384 5.21 -0.93 21.76
C VAL A 384 4.14 -1.15 20.70
N THR A 385 3.65 -2.38 20.57
CA THR A 385 2.27 -2.58 20.12
C THR A 385 1.36 -1.89 21.12
N GLU A 386 0.42 -1.08 20.64
CA GLU A 386 -0.62 -0.47 21.45
C GLU A 386 -1.17 -1.49 22.47
N ARG A 387 -1.28 -1.07 23.74
CA ARG A 387 -1.99 -1.87 24.73
C ARG A 387 -3.40 -2.07 24.21
N ALA A 388 -3.75 -3.34 23.93
CA ALA A 388 -5.09 -3.74 23.54
C ALA A 388 -6.12 -2.99 24.40
N SER A 389 -7.01 -2.26 23.74
CA SER A 389 -8.09 -1.49 24.33
C SER A 389 -8.78 -2.35 25.38
N GLY A 390 -8.64 -1.96 26.64
CA GLY A 390 -9.17 -2.71 27.76
C GLY A 390 -10.69 -2.86 27.62
N ARG A 391 -11.14 -4.12 27.57
CA ARG A 391 -12.52 -4.63 27.55
C ARG A 391 -13.11 -4.93 26.16
N ILE A 392 -12.58 -5.97 25.51
CA ILE A 392 -13.48 -6.94 24.88
C ILE A 392 -14.33 -7.53 26.01
N ALA A 393 -15.65 -7.42 25.92
CA ALA A 393 -16.55 -7.96 26.92
C ALA A 393 -16.24 -9.45 27.14
N ARG A 394 -15.83 -9.81 28.38
CA ARG A 394 -15.42 -11.17 28.78
C ARG A 394 -16.42 -12.26 28.36
N ALA A 395 -17.69 -11.90 28.15
CA ALA A 395 -18.76 -12.82 27.79
C ALA A 395 -18.70 -13.36 26.34
N GLY A 396 -17.91 -12.75 25.43
CA GLY A 396 -17.87 -13.17 24.02
C GLY A 396 -16.58 -13.86 23.56
N LEU A 397 -15.47 -13.69 24.29
CA LEU A 397 -14.15 -14.05 23.78
C LEU A 397 -14.00 -15.56 23.50
N HIS A 398 -14.51 -16.40 24.40
CA HIS A 398 -14.44 -17.85 24.20
C HIS A 398 -15.26 -18.29 22.98
N GLN A 399 -16.45 -17.72 22.78
CA GLN A 399 -17.32 -18.05 21.66
C GLN A 399 -16.75 -17.56 20.32
N ILE A 400 -16.16 -16.37 20.30
CA ILE A 400 -15.46 -15.82 19.13
C ILE A 400 -14.26 -16.68 18.78
N ALA A 401 -13.41 -16.99 19.78
CA ALA A 401 -12.22 -17.81 19.57
C ALA A 401 -12.58 -19.23 19.11
N ALA A 402 -13.60 -19.86 19.71
CA ALA A 402 -14.08 -21.17 19.30
C ALA A 402 -14.59 -21.14 17.86
N ARG A 403 -15.43 -20.15 17.49
CA ARG A 403 -15.94 -20.02 16.12
C ARG A 403 -14.81 -19.88 15.10
N HIS A 404 -13.83 -19.01 15.34
CA HIS A 404 -12.70 -18.83 14.43
C HIS A 404 -11.80 -20.06 14.37
N ALA A 405 -11.57 -20.73 15.50
CA ALA A 405 -10.79 -21.96 15.53
C ALA A 405 -11.50 -23.08 14.75
N SER A 406 -12.81 -23.28 14.93
CA SER A 406 -13.58 -24.26 14.17
C SER A 406 -13.56 -23.96 12.66
N MET A 407 -13.71 -22.69 12.26
CA MET A 407 -13.61 -22.29 10.85
C MET A 407 -12.23 -22.59 10.25
N SER A 408 -11.17 -22.24 10.98
CA SER A 408 -9.79 -22.46 10.53
C SER A 408 -9.46 -23.96 10.44
N ILE A 409 -9.92 -24.76 11.41
CA ILE A 409 -9.76 -26.23 11.40
C ILE A 409 -10.53 -26.86 10.25
N ALA A 410 -11.76 -26.41 9.99
CA ALA A 410 -12.54 -26.88 8.85
C ALA A 410 -11.86 -26.55 7.52
N GLN A 411 -11.28 -25.35 7.40
CA GLN A 411 -10.50 -24.94 6.22
C GLN A 411 -9.25 -25.81 6.05
N ILE A 412 -8.44 -25.98 7.11
CA ILE A 412 -7.23 -26.83 7.06
C ILE A 412 -7.60 -28.27 6.70
N THR A 413 -8.69 -28.80 7.25
CA THR A 413 -9.19 -30.14 6.93
C THR A 413 -9.63 -30.25 5.46
N ALA A 414 -10.26 -29.21 4.90
CA ALA A 414 -10.64 -29.16 3.50
C ALA A 414 -9.41 -29.04 2.56
N GLU A 415 -8.41 -28.25 2.96
CA GLU A 415 -7.12 -28.14 2.26
C GLU A 415 -6.30 -29.43 2.34
N ALA A 416 -6.36 -30.15 3.46
CA ALA A 416 -5.71 -31.44 3.64
C ALA A 416 -6.15 -32.44 2.56
N LYS A 417 -7.45 -32.48 2.26
CA LYS A 417 -8.01 -33.35 1.21
C LYS A 417 -7.44 -33.06 -0.17
N ARG A 418 -7.02 -31.82 -0.42
CA ARG A 418 -6.43 -31.36 -1.68
C ARG A 418 -4.89 -31.52 -1.72
N ALA A 419 -4.25 -31.77 -0.57
CA ALA A 419 -2.79 -31.90 -0.51
C ALA A 419 -2.30 -33.14 -1.28
N HIS A 420 -1.35 -32.96 -2.21
CA HIS A 420 -0.75 -34.07 -2.98
C HIS A 420 0.25 -34.90 -2.18
N GLN A 421 0.85 -34.34 -1.13
CA GLN A 421 1.78 -35.05 -0.26
C GLN A 421 1.01 -35.87 0.78
N ILE A 422 1.27 -37.18 0.81
CA ILE A 422 0.59 -38.13 1.72
C ILE A 422 0.77 -37.72 3.18
N ALA A 423 1.99 -37.35 3.60
CA ALA A 423 2.26 -36.92 4.97
C ALA A 423 1.42 -35.70 5.38
N LYS A 424 1.29 -34.71 4.50
CA LYS A 424 0.51 -33.49 4.72
C LYS A 424 -1.00 -33.77 4.77
N ARG A 425 -1.48 -34.62 3.87
CA ARG A 425 -2.88 -35.07 3.84
C ARG A 425 -3.25 -35.84 5.11
N THR A 426 -2.36 -36.70 5.60
CA THR A 426 -2.56 -37.43 6.85
C THR A 426 -2.54 -36.47 8.03
N ALA A 427 -1.46 -35.69 8.22
CA ALA A 427 -1.30 -34.79 9.36
C ALA A 427 -2.44 -33.75 9.49
N TRP A 428 -2.89 -33.18 8.37
CA TRP A 428 -3.94 -32.16 8.38
C TRP A 428 -5.35 -32.75 8.27
N GLY A 429 -5.46 -34.03 7.85
CA GLY A 429 -6.73 -34.76 7.79
C GLY A 429 -7.10 -35.43 9.13
N SER A 430 -6.13 -35.63 10.02
CA SER A 430 -6.29 -36.24 11.34
C SER A 430 -6.05 -35.23 12.47
N LEU A 431 -6.54 -34.00 12.33
CA LEU A 431 -6.48 -33.02 13.43
C LEU A 431 -7.23 -33.57 14.64
N PRO A 432 -6.73 -33.36 15.87
CA PRO A 432 -7.36 -33.88 17.08
C PRO A 432 -8.79 -33.39 17.29
N ASP A 433 -9.63 -34.27 17.83
CA ASP A 433 -10.98 -33.90 18.24
C ASP A 433 -10.94 -32.78 19.28
N LYS A 434 -11.81 -31.78 19.08
CA LYS A 434 -11.95 -30.58 19.93
C LYS A 434 -10.73 -29.66 19.96
N LEU A 435 -9.89 -29.68 18.91
CA LEU A 435 -8.78 -28.74 18.79
C LEU A 435 -9.27 -27.28 18.80
N ASP A 436 -10.46 -27.01 18.27
CA ASP A 436 -11.12 -25.70 18.30
C ASP A 436 -11.40 -25.21 19.74
N GLU A 437 -11.95 -26.07 20.59
CA GLU A 437 -12.22 -25.77 21.99
C GLU A 437 -10.94 -25.52 22.79
N ARG A 438 -9.84 -26.20 22.45
CA ARG A 438 -8.53 -26.01 23.09
C ARG A 438 -7.85 -24.72 22.65
N VAL A 439 -7.87 -24.41 21.35
CA VAL A 439 -7.40 -23.11 20.83
C VAL A 439 -8.21 -21.98 21.46
N ALA A 440 -9.53 -22.12 21.59
CA ALA A 440 -10.36 -21.13 22.26
C ALA A 440 -9.99 -20.95 23.73
N ARG A 441 -9.71 -22.02 24.47
CA ARG A 441 -9.22 -21.96 25.85
C ARG A 441 -7.86 -21.26 25.95
N PHE A 442 -6.93 -21.55 25.04
CA PHE A 442 -5.63 -20.88 24.99
C PHE A 442 -5.75 -19.38 24.72
N VAL A 443 -6.57 -18.97 23.75
CA VAL A 443 -6.80 -17.55 23.45
C VAL A 443 -7.38 -16.82 24.66
N VAL A 444 -8.32 -17.45 25.38
CA VAL A 444 -8.89 -16.90 26.62
C VAL A 444 -7.85 -16.80 27.73
N ALA A 445 -7.00 -17.82 27.90
CA ALA A 445 -5.91 -17.84 28.87
C ALA A 445 -4.90 -16.70 28.63
N VAL A 446 -4.48 -16.52 27.37
CA VAL A 446 -3.57 -15.44 26.97
C VAL A 446 -4.20 -14.06 27.19
N ALA A 447 -5.44 -13.88 26.73
CA ALA A 447 -6.13 -12.60 26.85
C ALA A 447 -6.40 -12.18 28.31
N ASN A 448 -6.62 -13.16 29.20
CA ASN A 448 -6.82 -12.90 30.62
C ASN A 448 -5.53 -12.94 31.45
N GLN A 449 -4.38 -13.32 30.86
CA GLN A 449 -3.12 -13.55 31.57
C GLN A 449 -3.26 -14.60 32.70
N GLU A 450 -4.11 -15.60 32.49
CA GLU A 450 -4.42 -16.64 33.47
C GLU A 450 -4.11 -18.02 32.90
N ALA A 451 -3.38 -18.86 33.63
CA ALA A 451 -3.15 -20.28 33.31
C ALA A 451 -2.62 -20.57 31.88
N ILE A 452 -1.78 -19.68 31.33
CA ILE A 452 -1.22 -19.81 29.98
C ILE A 452 -0.43 -21.12 29.84
N ASP A 453 0.38 -21.47 30.85
CA ASP A 453 1.21 -22.67 30.82
C ASP A 453 0.37 -23.96 30.77
N ASP A 454 -0.75 -24.01 31.48
CA ASP A 454 -1.66 -25.16 31.49
C ASP A 454 -2.38 -25.28 30.14
N ALA A 455 -2.87 -24.16 29.59
CA ALA A 455 -3.51 -24.14 28.27
C ALA A 455 -2.53 -24.49 27.14
N LEU A 456 -1.27 -24.06 27.26
CA LEU A 456 -0.21 -24.41 26.32
C LEU A 456 0.18 -25.89 26.45
N ALA A 457 0.22 -26.44 27.68
CA ALA A 457 0.49 -27.85 27.90
C ALA A 457 -0.58 -28.75 27.27
N GLU A 458 -1.86 -28.37 27.33
CA GLU A 458 -2.96 -29.09 26.66
C GLU A 458 -2.84 -29.09 25.13
N LEU A 459 -2.32 -28.00 24.54
CA LEU A 459 -1.99 -27.92 23.11
C LEU A 459 -0.74 -28.74 22.75
N ALA A 460 0.26 -28.76 23.64
CA ALA A 460 1.54 -29.42 23.43
C ALA A 460 1.50 -30.95 23.65
N LEU A 461 0.56 -31.45 24.46
CA LEU A 461 0.43 -32.88 24.78
C LEU A 461 0.13 -33.77 23.56
N GLU A 462 -0.42 -33.21 22.48
CA GLU A 462 -0.79 -33.97 21.27
C GLU A 462 0.19 -33.81 20.11
N THR A 463 0.99 -32.75 20.08
CA THR A 463 2.05 -32.59 19.06
C THR A 463 3.27 -33.50 19.28
N ARG A 464 3.33 -34.22 20.41
CA ARG A 464 4.41 -35.16 20.76
C ARG A 464 4.12 -36.63 20.46
N ASN A 465 2.90 -36.98 20.07
CA ASN A 465 2.51 -38.37 19.78
C ASN A 465 2.51 -38.74 18.29
N ASP A 466 2.89 -37.81 17.41
CA ASP A 466 3.27 -38.04 16.01
C ASP A 466 4.81 -37.94 15.87
#